data_AF-A0A0B1TJJ5-F1
#
_entry.id   AF-A0A0B1TJJ5-F1
#
_cell.length_a   1.000
_cell.length_b   1.000
_cell.length_c   1.000
_cell.angle_alpha   90.00
_cell.angle_beta   90.00
_cell.angle_gamma   90.00
#
_symmetry.space_group_name_H-M   'P 1'
#
loop_
_entity.id
_entity.type
_entity.pdbx_description
1 polymer ?
#
loop_
_entity_poly.entity_id
_entity_poly.type
_entity_poly.pdbx_seq_one_letter_code
_entity_poly.pdbx_strand_id
1 'polypeptide(L)'
;MMFIGFYTICDPLINGPWAQSLMDMFAQSSSFCKKGWWQNLLYINNFFDGQLEVCYGITWYLAVDTQLYFVAPVFLMALFISPIAGMDVLRLKVENIE
;
A
#
# COMPACT_ATOMS: atom_id res chain seq x y z
N MET A 1 -4.80 -9.64 -4.16
CA MET A 1 -5.69 -10.42 -3.27
C MET A 1 -5.36 -11.91 -3.21
N MET A 2 -5.19 -12.60 -4.35
CA MET A 2 -4.78 -14.02 -4.36
C MET A 2 -3.49 -14.28 -3.57
N PHE A 3 -2.52 -13.35 -3.64
CA PHE A 3 -1.26 -13.43 -2.89
C PHE A 3 -1.43 -13.38 -1.36
N ILE A 4 -2.42 -12.63 -0.85
CA ILE A 4 -2.69 -12.57 0.60
C ILE A 4 -3.25 -13.90 1.09
N GLY A 5 -4.18 -14.48 0.33
CA GLY A 5 -4.74 -15.80 0.64
C GLY A 5 -3.69 -16.91 0.61
N PHE A 6 -2.78 -16.87 -0.38
CA PHE A 6 -1.64 -17.78 -0.42
C PHE A 6 -0.77 -17.64 0.84
N TYR A 7 -0.42 -16.42 1.24
CA TYR A 7 0.40 -16.19 2.43
C TYR A 7 -0.26 -16.66 3.73
N THR A 8 -1.54 -16.35 3.95
CA THR A 8 -2.23 -16.76 5.20
C THR A 8 -2.43 -18.27 5.31
N ILE A 9 -2.51 -18.98 4.17
CA ILE A 9 -2.64 -20.44 4.09
C ILE A 9 -1.27 -21.12 4.19
N CYS A 10 -0.24 -20.58 3.55
CA CYS A 10 1.10 -21.15 3.54
C CYS A 10 1.85 -20.92 4.86
N ASP A 11 1.57 -19.84 5.59
CA ASP A 11 2.20 -19.51 6.89
C ASP A 11 2.33 -20.72 7.85
N PRO A 12 1.24 -21.45 8.22
CA PRO A 12 1.36 -22.63 9.10
C PRO A 12 2.08 -23.83 8.46
N LEU A 13 2.20 -23.87 7.13
CA LEU A 13 2.84 -24.98 6.41
C LEU A 13 4.36 -24.85 6.37
N ILE A 14 4.88 -23.62 6.47
CA ILE A 14 6.33 -23.34 6.36
C ILE A 14 6.98 -23.16 7.74
N ASN A 15 6.19 -22.99 8.81
CA ASN A 15 6.65 -22.88 10.19
C ASN A 15 7.01 -24.26 10.78
N GLY A 16 8.12 -24.83 10.32
CA GLY A 16 8.71 -26.05 10.88
C GLY A 16 9.77 -25.76 11.96
N PRO A 17 10.20 -26.77 12.76
CA PRO A 17 11.21 -26.61 13.81
C PRO A 17 12.60 -26.14 13.33
N TRP A 18 12.84 -26.17 12.01
CA TRP A 18 14.10 -25.79 11.35
C TRP A 18 14.04 -24.42 10.66
N ALA A 19 12.95 -23.68 10.83
CA ALA A 19 12.76 -22.36 10.24
C ALA A 19 13.66 -21.34 10.97
N GLN A 20 14.89 -21.14 10.50
CA GLN A 20 15.79 -20.11 11.02
C GLN A 20 15.24 -18.70 10.76
N SER A 21 15.53 -17.79 11.71
CA SER A 21 15.21 -16.37 11.90
C SER A 21 14.59 -15.52 10.77
N LEU A 22 14.84 -15.81 9.49
CA LEU A 22 14.15 -15.17 8.36
C LEU A 22 12.63 -15.43 8.39
N MET A 23 12.22 -16.62 8.83
CA MET A 23 10.82 -17.04 8.84
C MET A 23 9.99 -16.34 9.94
N ASP A 24 10.61 -15.96 11.05
CA ASP A 24 9.94 -15.21 12.13
C ASP A 24 9.46 -13.83 11.66
N MET A 25 10.20 -13.19 10.76
CA MET A 25 9.78 -11.91 10.15
C MET A 25 8.51 -12.07 9.29
N PHE A 26 8.39 -13.20 8.58
CA PHE A 26 7.21 -13.52 7.79
C PHE A 26 6.02 -13.92 8.67
N ALA A 27 6.25 -14.65 9.77
CA ALA A 27 5.21 -15.00 10.73
C ALA A 27 4.58 -13.75 11.38
N GLN A 28 5.39 -12.74 11.69
CA GLN A 28 4.88 -11.46 12.19
C GLN A 28 4.05 -10.72 11.14
N SER A 29 4.51 -10.71 9.89
CA SER A 29 3.80 -10.13 8.74
C SER A 29 2.44 -10.81 8.48
N SER A 30 2.33 -12.13 8.67
CA SER A 30 1.07 -12.89 8.57
C SER A 30 0.01 -12.38 9.56
N SER A 31 0.42 -12.03 10.79
CA SER A 31 -0.49 -11.50 11.80
C SER A 31 -1.05 -10.13 11.43
N PHE A 32 -0.23 -9.26 10.85
CA PHE A 32 -0.67 -7.96 10.31
C PHE A 32 -1.57 -8.16 9.10
N CYS A 33 -1.27 -9.13 8.25
CA CYS A 33 -2.12 -9.46 7.10
C CYS A 33 -3.51 -9.93 7.52
N LYS A 34 -3.62 -10.74 8.57
CA LYS A 34 -4.91 -11.18 9.13
C LYS A 34 -5.71 -10.04 9.77
N LYS A 35 -5.07 -8.97 10.25
CA LYS A 35 -5.76 -7.79 10.81
C LYS A 35 -6.14 -6.78 9.72
N GLY A 36 -5.23 -6.52 8.78
CA GLY A 36 -5.36 -5.53 7.72
C GLY A 36 -5.84 -6.09 6.36
N TRP A 37 -6.35 -7.33 6.29
CA TRP A 37 -6.77 -7.95 5.03
C TRP A 37 -7.80 -7.09 4.28
N TRP A 38 -8.75 -6.49 5.01
CA TRP A 38 -9.80 -5.64 4.45
C TRP A 38 -9.24 -4.30 3.93
N GLN A 39 -8.22 -3.74 4.58
CA GLN A 39 -7.55 -2.52 4.13
C GLN A 39 -6.76 -2.76 2.84
N ASN A 40 -6.10 -3.93 2.74
CA ASN A 40 -5.43 -4.33 1.52
C ASN A 40 -6.44 -4.59 0.39
N LEU A 41 -7.62 -5.16 0.69
CA LEU A 41 -8.70 -5.40 -0.30
C LEU A 41 -9.23 -4.10 -0.91
N LEU A 42 -9.37 -3.07 -0.08
CA LEU A 42 -9.82 -1.75 -0.49
C LEU A 42 -8.69 -0.84 -1.01
N TYR A 43 -7.43 -1.31 -1.06
CA TYR A 43 -6.25 -0.54 -1.44
C TYR A 43 -6.04 0.76 -0.64
N ILE A 44 -6.42 0.74 0.64
CA ILE A 44 -6.26 1.89 1.57
C ILE A 44 -5.20 1.65 2.65
N ASN A 45 -4.47 0.53 2.53
CA ASN A 45 -3.35 0.16 3.43
C ASN A 45 -2.23 1.21 3.51
N ASN A 46 -2.15 2.18 2.59
CA ASN A 46 -1.17 3.28 2.61
C ASN A 46 -1.49 4.38 3.63
N PHE A 47 -2.75 4.49 4.10
CA PHE A 47 -3.20 5.58 4.98
C PHE A 47 -3.17 5.25 6.46
N PHE A 48 -2.94 3.99 6.83
CA PHE A 48 -2.93 3.55 8.22
C PHE A 48 -1.47 3.42 8.72
N ASP A 49 -1.25 3.79 9.98
CA ASP A 49 0.06 4.06 10.58
C ASP A 49 1.14 3.00 10.28
N GLY A 50 2.26 3.49 9.73
CA GLY A 50 3.58 2.85 9.75
C GLY A 50 3.84 1.80 8.67
N GLN A 51 4.92 1.99 7.92
CA GLN A 51 5.55 0.98 7.04
C GLN A 51 5.82 -0.38 7.73
N LEU A 52 5.69 -0.46 9.05
CA LEU A 52 5.90 -1.65 9.88
C LEU A 52 4.65 -2.54 10.01
N GLU A 53 3.43 -2.04 9.74
CA GLU A 53 2.18 -2.83 9.83
C GLU A 53 1.65 -3.28 8.47
N VAL A 54 2.44 -3.13 7.40
CA VAL A 54 2.04 -3.59 6.07
C VAL A 54 2.23 -5.10 5.95
N CYS A 55 1.19 -5.80 5.48
CA CYS A 55 1.26 -7.24 5.20
C CYS A 55 2.44 -7.58 4.26
N TYR A 56 2.66 -6.76 3.24
CA TYR A 56 3.72 -6.97 2.26
C TYR A 56 4.04 -5.68 1.50
N GLY A 57 5.32 -5.43 1.20
CA GLY A 57 5.74 -4.21 0.48
C GLY A 57 5.10 -4.09 -0.91
N ILE A 58 4.86 -5.22 -1.60
CA ILE A 58 4.20 -5.22 -2.91
C ILE A 58 2.72 -4.86 -2.80
N THR A 59 2.02 -5.22 -1.72
CA THR A 59 0.62 -4.80 -1.56
C THR A 59 0.50 -3.30 -1.26
N TRP A 60 1.50 -2.72 -0.62
CA TRP A 60 1.60 -1.27 -0.48
C TRP A 60 1.82 -0.57 -1.83
N TYR A 61 2.76 -1.06 -2.64
CA TYR A 61 3.02 -0.50 -3.98
C TYR A 61 1.78 -0.57 -4.88
N LEU A 62 1.09 -1.71 -4.90
CA LEU A 62 -0.12 -1.88 -5.71
C LEU A 62 -1.23 -0.89 -5.30
N ALA A 63 -1.35 -0.61 -3.99
CA ALA A 63 -2.32 0.35 -3.51
C ALA A 63 -2.00 1.78 -3.96
N VAL A 64 -0.72 2.18 -3.88
CA VAL A 64 -0.26 3.48 -4.41
C VAL A 64 -0.59 3.60 -5.89
N ASP A 65 -0.31 2.58 -6.70
CA ASP A 65 -0.60 2.60 -8.13
C ASP A 65 -2.09 2.81 -8.40
N THR A 66 -2.99 2.09 -7.70
CA THR A 66 -4.44 2.29 -7.89
C THR A 66 -4.88 3.71 -7.51
N GLN A 67 -4.33 4.28 -6.45
CA GLN A 67 -4.64 5.65 -6.02
C GLN A 67 -4.19 6.67 -7.06
N LEU A 68 -2.98 6.49 -7.62
CA LEU A 68 -2.47 7.33 -8.70
C LEU A 68 -3.31 7.20 -9.97
N TYR A 69 -3.83 6.01 -10.29
CA TYR A 69 -4.77 5.83 -11.40
C TYR A 69 -6.09 6.59 -11.23
N PHE A 70 -6.57 6.77 -9.99
CA PHE A 70 -7.75 7.61 -9.72
C PHE A 70 -7.42 9.11 -9.74
N VAL A 71 -6.26 9.51 -9.22
CA VAL A 71 -5.86 10.92 -9.14
C VAL A 71 -5.44 11.48 -10.50
N ALA A 72 -4.76 10.68 -11.33
CA ALA A 72 -4.25 11.09 -12.64
C ALA A 72 -5.32 11.71 -13.57
N PRO A 73 -6.49 11.09 -13.83
CA PRO A 73 -7.49 11.69 -14.72
C PRO A 73 -8.11 12.96 -14.14
N VAL A 74 -8.26 13.06 -12.81
CA VAL A 74 -8.74 14.28 -12.14
C VAL A 74 -7.74 15.41 -12.32
N PHE A 75 -6.46 15.12 -12.11
CA PHE A 75 -5.37 16.08 -12.30
C PHE A 75 -5.26 16.54 -13.76
N LEU A 76 -5.36 15.61 -14.71
CA LEU A 76 -5.32 15.91 -16.15
C LEU A 76 -6.55 16.72 -16.60
N MET A 77 -7.75 16.40 -16.11
CA MET A 77 -8.96 17.19 -16.39
C MET A 77 -8.88 18.60 -15.81
N ALA A 78 -8.35 18.76 -14.59
CA ALA A 78 -8.14 20.07 -13.98
C ALA A 78 -7.17 20.93 -14.80
N LEU A 79 -6.08 20.33 -15.29
CA LEU A 79 -5.11 20.99 -16.16
C LEU A 79 -5.72 21.39 -17.51
N PHE A 80 -6.60 20.55 -18.07
CA PHE A 80 -7.26 20.81 -19.35
C PHE A 80 -8.28 21.96 -19.27
N ILE A 81 -9.05 22.05 -18.17
CA ILE A 81 -10.08 23.08 -18.00
C ILE A 81 -9.46 24.44 -17.63
N SER A 82 -8.37 24.46 -16.87
CA SER A 82 -7.64 25.69 -16.58
C SER A 82 -6.16 25.40 -16.31
N PRO A 83 -5.22 25.87 -17.16
CA PRO A 83 -3.79 25.70 -16.91
C PRO A 83 -3.33 26.41 -15.63
N ILE A 84 -4.07 27.43 -15.18
CA ILE A 84 -3.77 28.21 -13.97
C ILE A 84 -4.07 27.41 -12.69
N ALA A 85 -5.20 26.68 -12.62
CA ALA A 85 -5.52 25.87 -11.43
C ALA A 85 -4.58 24.66 -11.28
N GLY A 86 -4.13 24.07 -12.40
CA GLY A 86 -3.11 23.02 -12.36
C GLY A 86 -1.76 23.52 -11.83
N MET A 87 -1.37 24.75 -12.17
CA MET A 87 -0.15 25.38 -11.66
C MET A 87 -0.25 25.78 -10.18
N ASP A 88 -1.41 26.21 -9.69
CA ASP A 88 -1.59 26.52 -8.26
C ASP A 88 -1.55 25.27 -7.38
N VAL A 89 -2.12 24.14 -7.83
CA VAL A 89 -1.98 22.85 -7.11
C VAL A 89 -0.51 22.40 -7.05
N LEU A 90 0.26 22.62 -8.12
CA LEU A 90 1.70 22.36 -8.11
C LEU A 90 2.46 23.29 -7.17
N ARG A 91 2.09 24.58 -7.12
CA ARG A 91 2.70 25.57 -6.22
C ARG A 91 2.41 25.30 -4.74
N LEU A 92 1.18 24.92 -4.38
CA LEU A 92 0.82 24.59 -2.99
C LEU A 92 1.57 23.38 -2.45
N LYS A 93 1.98 22.44 -3.32
CA LYS A 93 2.80 21.30 -2.93
C LYS A 93 4.26 21.68 -2.73
N VAL A 94 4.79 22.61 -3.53
CA VAL A 94 6.17 23.13 -3.41
C VAL A 94 6.35 23.96 -2.13
N GLU A 95 5.37 24.80 -1.78
CA GLU A 95 5.41 25.62 -0.55
C GLU A 95 5.26 24.79 0.74
N ASN A 96 4.77 23.54 0.66
CA ASN A 96 4.73 22.60 1.80
C ASN A 96 5.97 21.69 1.91
N ILE A 97 6.94 21.83 1.01
CA ILE A 97 8.19 21.05 0.99
C ILE A 97 9.40 21.88 1.45
N GLU A 98 9.28 23.21 1.52
CA GLU A 98 10.23 24.11 2.19
C GLU A 98 9.96 24.23 3.70
#